data_AF-A0A7V2V198-F1
#
_entry.id   AF-A0A7V2V198-F1
#
_cell.length_a   1.000
_cell.length_b   1.000
_cell.length_c   1.000
_cell.angle_alpha   90.00
_cell.angle_beta   90.00
_cell.angle_gamma   90.00
#
_symmetry.space_group_name_H-M   'P 1'
#
loop_
_entity.id
_entity.type
_entity.pdbx_description
1 polymer ?
#
loop_
_entity_poly.entity_id
_entity_poly.type
_entity_poly.pdbx_seq_one_letter_code
_entity_poly.pdbx_strand_id
1 'polypeptide(L)'
;MPRLSTPLVLAAVLFAIPATPDVLLLKDGKKLEGEVVDKGNTFEVKTPYGTLSVDKAEVKRHIKDPAQLTAEASTLRKIARGMYDDALQASLDPKERNRKLTAGLELLERALAVYNGAREIFPGTEGEHLDKAAAEVIMEMRLYRDKMASEQAPVAPPPPAPVPAPVAPPPPAAPAEPKPVPVEPASLTPVAPPSTPATPVPETPPAPAAPRTPKDLIADLSSPDARVRQAAAEELARAKAPEALVPLAAAFKAESSDAVLQALASALGSLDGALVAKQAPLEEAAAKGSDPQKRALIALFKAAGTEAGARFLVDSFVARGDIENRNAVASALKKHKKVAVKPLVDGFKRSGSRPDIQTDIIKYLGIIGESKQGAAFLVALLEIEATRNTAAHALFKIDRPAVPALIRGLGGGNHCRLWSAWILRGLTGQMLTSQKINEWNQWWMLNRKSVEAEEMKWEREDAAADWPVTDADWADYDDPISASDLGALTPRYRGRGAAGVRRSRVREDD
;
A
#
# COMPACT_ATOMS: atom_id res chain seq x y z
N MET A 1 64.00 -66.42 51.63
CA MET A 1 63.37 -65.16 51.17
C MET A 1 62.44 -65.47 50.00
N PRO A 2 61.10 -65.48 50.16
CA PRO A 2 60.18 -65.56 49.03
C PRO A 2 59.68 -64.16 48.64
N ARG A 3 59.69 -63.87 47.33
CA ARG A 3 59.19 -62.62 46.74
C ARG A 3 57.69 -62.76 46.46
N LEU A 4 56.88 -61.87 47.02
CA LEU A 4 55.46 -61.68 46.69
C LEU A 4 55.34 -60.93 45.36
N SER A 5 54.58 -61.49 44.41
CA SER A 5 54.13 -60.82 43.18
C SER A 5 52.68 -60.35 43.35
N THR A 6 52.47 -59.04 43.28
CA THR A 6 51.15 -58.40 43.31
C THR A 6 50.66 -58.16 41.87
N PRO A 7 49.44 -58.58 41.49
CA PRO A 7 48.87 -58.24 40.19
C PRO A 7 48.27 -56.82 40.21
N LEU A 8 48.66 -56.00 39.25
CA LEU A 8 48.12 -54.67 38.98
C LEU A 8 46.76 -54.83 38.26
N VAL A 9 45.65 -54.51 38.95
CA VAL A 9 44.31 -54.47 38.35
C VAL A 9 44.08 -53.07 37.77
N LEU A 10 44.06 -52.95 36.45
CA LEU A 10 43.74 -51.73 35.72
C LEU A 10 42.22 -51.62 35.57
N ALA A 11 41.56 -50.81 36.41
CA ALA A 11 40.13 -50.53 36.29
C ALA A 11 39.89 -49.47 35.20
N ALA A 12 39.43 -49.91 34.02
CA ALA A 12 38.98 -49.02 32.95
C ALA A 12 37.58 -48.49 33.28
N VAL A 13 37.49 -47.23 33.72
CA VAL A 13 36.21 -46.51 33.86
C VAL A 13 35.74 -46.12 32.45
N LEU A 14 34.82 -46.91 31.89
CA LEU A 14 34.09 -46.56 30.68
C LEU A 14 33.08 -45.46 31.04
N PHE A 15 33.47 -44.19 30.81
CA PHE A 15 32.50 -43.08 30.80
C PHE A 15 31.57 -43.30 29.60
N ALA A 16 30.31 -43.67 29.88
CA ALA A 16 29.28 -43.72 28.85
C ALA A 16 29.09 -42.30 28.29
N ILE A 17 29.50 -42.10 27.03
CA ILE A 17 29.25 -40.86 26.30
C ILE A 17 27.72 -40.75 26.18
N PRO A 18 27.09 -39.66 26.65
CA PRO A 18 25.64 -39.51 26.53
C PRO A 18 25.27 -39.54 25.04
N ALA A 19 24.41 -40.49 24.67
CA ALA A 19 23.86 -40.54 23.32
C ALA A 19 23.05 -39.26 23.07
N THR A 20 23.28 -38.61 21.92
CA THR A 20 22.48 -37.47 21.49
C THR A 20 21.03 -37.93 21.28
N PRO A 21 20.03 -37.23 21.83
CA PRO A 21 18.63 -37.63 21.69
C PRO A 21 18.18 -37.56 20.22
N ASP A 22 17.37 -38.53 19.80
CA ASP A 22 16.72 -38.49 18.48
C ASP A 22 15.67 -37.37 18.46
N VAL A 23 15.40 -36.83 17.28
CA VAL A 23 14.43 -35.75 17.09
C VAL A 23 13.36 -36.16 16.07
N LEU A 24 12.09 -36.11 16.50
CA LEU A 24 10.93 -36.24 15.63
C LEU A 24 10.34 -34.86 15.33
N LEU A 25 10.23 -34.53 14.05
CA LEU A 25 9.52 -33.36 13.56
C LEU A 25 8.13 -33.78 13.09
N LEU A 26 7.08 -33.22 13.70
CA LEU A 26 5.69 -33.53 13.37
C LEU A 26 5.17 -32.65 12.22
N LYS A 27 4.07 -33.07 11.60
CA LYS A 27 3.39 -32.32 10.53
C LYS A 27 2.82 -30.98 11.02
N ASP A 28 2.46 -30.87 12.29
CA ASP A 28 2.01 -29.63 12.93
C ASP A 28 3.17 -28.67 13.27
N GLY A 29 4.42 -29.05 12.96
CA GLY A 29 5.62 -28.26 13.23
C GLY A 29 6.19 -28.45 14.63
N LYS A 30 5.59 -29.28 15.50
CA LYS A 30 6.16 -29.57 16.81
C LYS A 30 7.38 -30.48 16.71
N LYS A 31 8.28 -30.28 17.67
CA LYS A 31 9.53 -31.02 17.81
C LYS A 31 9.45 -31.86 19.09
N LEU A 32 9.78 -33.15 18.98
CA LEU A 32 9.91 -34.06 20.12
C LEU A 32 11.34 -34.57 20.17
N GLU A 33 11.99 -34.37 21.31
CA GLU A 33 13.36 -34.78 21.58
C GLU A 33 13.36 -35.92 22.61
N GLY A 34 14.02 -37.03 22.30
CA GLY A 34 14.13 -38.16 23.22
C GLY A 34 14.72 -39.41 22.57
N GLU A 35 14.81 -40.50 23.33
CA GLU A 35 15.16 -41.80 22.75
C GLU A 35 13.96 -42.33 21.96
N VAL A 36 14.09 -42.50 20.63
CA VAL A 36 12.99 -42.92 19.77
C VAL A 36 13.08 -44.41 19.47
N VAL A 37 12.07 -45.17 19.91
CA VAL A 37 11.92 -46.61 19.62
C VAL A 37 10.80 -46.81 18.60
N ASP A 38 11.12 -47.47 17.49
CA ASP A 38 10.13 -47.82 16.46
C ASP A 38 9.30 -49.04 16.89
N LYS A 39 7.98 -48.88 17.05
CA LYS A 39 7.03 -49.94 17.43
C LYS A 39 6.09 -50.35 16.28
N GLY A 40 6.54 -50.19 15.03
CA GLY A 40 5.75 -50.58 13.85
C GLY A 40 4.95 -49.42 13.29
N ASN A 41 3.74 -49.14 13.80
CA ASN A 41 2.90 -48.02 13.31
C ASN A 41 3.11 -46.72 14.10
N THR A 42 3.73 -46.80 15.28
CA THR A 42 4.01 -45.64 16.12
C THR A 42 5.50 -45.56 16.46
N PHE A 43 5.97 -44.34 16.72
CA PHE A 43 7.23 -44.07 17.38
C PHE A 43 6.97 -43.83 18.87
N GLU A 44 7.72 -44.51 19.72
CA GLU A 44 7.72 -44.26 21.16
C GLU A 44 8.93 -43.38 21.51
N VAL A 45 8.68 -42.16 21.96
CA VAL A 45 9.71 -41.18 22.33
C VAL A 45 9.82 -41.12 23.84
N LYS A 46 10.95 -41.55 24.40
CA LYS A 46 11.24 -41.37 25.83
C LYS A 46 11.89 -40.01 26.05
N THR A 47 11.12 -39.11 26.65
CA THR A 47 11.57 -37.77 27.05
C THR A 47 11.92 -37.77 28.54
N PRO A 48 12.62 -36.74 29.06
CA PRO A 48 12.85 -36.58 30.50
C PRO A 48 11.56 -36.49 31.34
N TYR A 49 10.43 -36.15 30.69
CA TYR A 49 9.12 -35.98 31.34
C TYR A 49 8.22 -37.21 31.21
N GLY A 50 8.68 -38.28 30.56
CA GLY A 50 7.93 -39.51 30.33
C GLY A 50 7.92 -39.96 28.88
N THR A 51 7.15 -41.02 28.62
CA THR A 51 7.07 -41.69 27.32
C THR A 51 5.89 -41.18 26.51
N LEU A 52 6.13 -40.77 25.26
CA LEU A 52 5.11 -40.31 24.32
C LEU A 52 5.01 -41.27 23.13
N SER A 53 3.81 -41.65 22.73
CA SER A 53 3.57 -42.45 21.52
C SER A 53 3.02 -41.55 20.42
N VAL A 54 3.68 -41.53 19.26
CA VAL A 54 3.32 -40.71 18.10
C VAL A 54 3.09 -41.60 16.89
N ASP A 55 2.02 -41.36 16.15
CA ASP A 55 1.75 -42.11 14.91
C ASP A 55 2.77 -41.72 13.82
N LYS A 56 3.31 -42.72 13.09
CA LYS A 56 4.21 -42.47 11.96
C LYS A 56 3.58 -41.58 10.89
N ALA A 57 2.26 -41.61 10.73
CA ALA A 57 1.53 -40.74 9.82
C ALA A 57 1.59 -39.26 10.22
N GLU A 58 1.82 -38.94 11.48
CA GLU A 58 1.95 -37.57 11.99
C GLU A 58 3.40 -37.07 11.96
N VAL A 59 4.37 -37.97 11.86
CA VAL A 59 5.79 -37.63 11.77
C VAL A 59 6.12 -37.18 10.34
N LYS A 60 6.54 -35.91 10.23
CA LYS A 60 7.05 -35.34 8.98
C LYS A 60 8.47 -35.83 8.69
N ARG A 61 9.31 -35.91 9.72
CA ARG A 61 10.72 -36.32 9.58
C ARG A 61 11.27 -36.89 10.90
N HIS A 62 12.01 -37.99 10.81
CA HIS A 62 12.77 -38.57 11.92
C HIS A 62 14.26 -38.31 11.68
N ILE A 63 14.93 -37.64 12.62
CA ILE A 63 16.33 -37.23 12.52
C ILE A 63 17.07 -37.88 13.69
N LYS A 64 17.93 -38.85 13.37
CA LYS A 64 18.72 -39.58 14.38
C LYS A 64 20.02 -38.90 14.75
N ASP A 65 20.60 -38.19 13.80
CA ASP A 65 21.94 -37.63 13.93
C ASP A 65 22.01 -36.32 13.12
N PRO A 66 22.52 -35.21 13.70
CA PRO A 66 22.87 -34.00 12.96
C PRO A 66 23.65 -34.29 11.67
N ALA A 67 24.51 -35.32 11.69
CA ALA A 67 25.31 -35.74 10.55
C ALA A 67 24.46 -36.09 9.32
N GLN A 68 23.23 -36.59 9.51
CA GLN A 68 22.32 -36.90 8.41
C GLN A 68 21.83 -35.64 7.70
N LEU A 69 21.52 -34.57 8.43
CA LEU A 69 21.12 -33.29 7.84
C LEU A 69 22.30 -32.63 7.12
N THR A 70 23.49 -32.68 7.71
CA THR A 70 24.69 -32.15 7.06
C THR A 70 25.07 -32.95 5.81
N ALA A 71 24.88 -34.27 5.81
CA ALA A 71 25.14 -35.12 4.64
C ALA A 71 24.14 -34.84 3.50
N GLU A 72 22.85 -34.66 3.82
CA GLU A 72 21.85 -34.25 2.84
C GLU A 72 22.18 -32.89 2.21
N ALA A 73 22.41 -31.87 3.05
CA ALA A 73 22.75 -30.53 2.58
C ALA A 73 24.06 -30.50 1.78
N SER A 74 25.07 -31.27 2.20
CA SER A 74 26.32 -31.45 1.46
C SER A 74 26.10 -32.13 0.11
N THR A 75 25.16 -33.07 0.02
CA THR A 75 24.82 -33.75 -1.25
C THR A 75 24.17 -32.76 -2.21
N LEU A 76 23.20 -31.98 -1.74
CA LEU A 76 22.57 -30.90 -2.52
C LEU A 76 23.60 -29.89 -3.02
N ARG A 77 24.52 -29.47 -2.14
CA ARG A 77 25.61 -28.55 -2.49
C ARG A 77 26.58 -29.15 -3.52
N LYS A 78 26.90 -30.45 -3.42
CA LYS A 78 27.74 -31.15 -4.40
C LYS A 78 27.06 -31.25 -5.77
N ILE A 79 25.76 -31.57 -5.82
CA ILE A 79 24.99 -31.60 -7.07
C ILE A 79 24.92 -30.19 -7.68
N ALA A 80 24.65 -29.17 -6.86
CA ALA A 80 24.65 -27.79 -7.30
C ALA A 80 26.01 -27.45 -7.94
N ARG A 81 27.13 -27.70 -7.24
CA ARG A 81 28.46 -27.42 -7.78
C ARG A 81 28.72 -28.15 -9.11
N GLY A 82 28.27 -29.39 -9.26
CA GLY A 82 28.30 -30.07 -10.56
C GLY A 82 27.52 -29.34 -11.65
N MET A 83 26.34 -28.78 -11.34
CA MET A 83 25.59 -27.94 -12.29
C MET A 83 26.31 -26.61 -12.62
N TYR A 84 27.08 -26.06 -11.68
CA TYR A 84 27.92 -24.87 -11.93
C TYR A 84 29.08 -25.20 -12.86
N ASP A 85 29.81 -26.27 -12.56
CA ASP A 85 30.95 -26.71 -13.37
C ASP A 85 30.50 -27.06 -14.79
N ASP A 86 29.36 -27.75 -14.91
CA ASP A 86 28.68 -27.96 -16.17
C ASP A 86 28.38 -26.64 -16.87
N ALA A 87 27.74 -25.68 -16.20
CA ALA A 87 27.42 -24.37 -16.78
C ALA A 87 28.65 -23.61 -17.28
N LEU A 88 29.83 -23.82 -16.68
CA LEU A 88 31.07 -23.20 -17.12
C LEU A 88 31.67 -23.82 -18.39
N GLN A 89 31.16 -24.94 -18.89
CA GLN A 89 31.66 -25.53 -20.12
C GLN A 89 31.39 -24.61 -21.33
N ALA A 90 32.45 -24.28 -22.06
CA ALA A 90 32.43 -23.29 -23.14
C ALA A 90 31.51 -23.66 -24.33
N SER A 91 31.13 -24.94 -24.45
CA SER A 91 30.27 -25.45 -25.52
C SER A 91 28.77 -25.31 -25.26
N LEU A 92 28.34 -24.88 -24.06
CA LEU A 92 26.92 -24.74 -23.74
C LEU A 92 26.33 -23.45 -24.29
N ASP A 93 25.15 -23.61 -24.89
CA ASP A 93 24.28 -22.51 -25.28
C ASP A 93 23.95 -21.61 -24.06
N PRO A 94 23.95 -20.28 -24.19
CA PRO A 94 23.68 -19.37 -23.07
C PRO A 94 22.34 -19.63 -22.35
N LYS A 95 21.32 -20.11 -23.06
CA LYS A 95 20.03 -20.44 -22.45
C LYS A 95 20.12 -21.69 -21.58
N GLU A 96 20.81 -22.73 -22.07
CA GLU A 96 21.02 -23.97 -21.32
C GLU A 96 21.91 -23.74 -20.11
N ARG A 97 22.95 -22.92 -20.26
CA ARG A 97 23.81 -22.46 -19.17
C ARG A 97 23.02 -21.77 -18.06
N ASN A 98 22.20 -20.78 -18.42
CA ASN A 98 21.34 -20.09 -17.45
C ASN A 98 20.35 -21.06 -16.77
N ARG A 99 19.80 -22.03 -17.50
CA ARG A 99 18.94 -23.08 -16.91
C ARG A 99 19.68 -23.90 -15.86
N LYS A 100 20.94 -24.30 -16.12
CA LYS A 100 21.76 -25.03 -15.14
C LYS A 100 22.12 -24.18 -13.93
N LEU A 101 22.45 -22.89 -14.13
CA LEU A 101 22.70 -21.96 -13.02
C LEU A 101 21.45 -21.77 -12.13
N THR A 102 20.27 -21.58 -12.73
CA THR A 102 19.01 -21.49 -11.97
C THR A 102 18.72 -22.77 -11.19
N ALA A 103 18.84 -23.94 -11.82
CA ALA A 103 18.62 -25.22 -11.15
C ALA A 103 19.61 -25.46 -9.99
N GLY A 104 20.87 -25.07 -10.15
CA GLY A 104 21.86 -25.14 -9.07
C GLY A 104 21.53 -24.18 -7.92
N LEU A 105 21.00 -22.99 -8.21
CA LEU A 105 20.58 -22.04 -7.18
C LEU A 105 19.40 -22.56 -6.36
N GLU A 106 18.42 -23.21 -6.97
CA GLU A 106 17.31 -23.87 -6.26
C GLU A 106 17.81 -24.98 -5.32
N LEU A 107 18.83 -25.75 -5.73
CA LEU A 107 19.44 -26.77 -4.87
C LEU A 107 20.18 -26.17 -3.67
N LEU A 108 20.88 -25.04 -3.87
CA LEU A 108 21.54 -24.32 -2.79
C LEU A 108 20.52 -23.71 -1.80
N GLU A 109 19.37 -23.22 -2.29
CA GLU A 109 18.28 -22.74 -1.41
C GLU A 109 17.70 -23.88 -0.56
N ARG A 110 17.52 -25.08 -1.14
CA ARG A 110 17.13 -26.27 -0.37
C ARG A 110 18.19 -26.67 0.65
N ALA A 111 19.47 -26.64 0.29
CA ALA A 111 20.56 -26.93 1.22
C ALA A 111 20.59 -25.94 2.40
N LEU A 112 20.39 -24.65 2.12
CA LEU A 112 20.31 -23.61 3.15
C LEU A 112 19.11 -23.82 4.07
N ALA A 113 17.97 -24.23 3.54
CA ALA A 113 16.79 -24.57 4.34
C ALA A 113 17.06 -25.78 5.26
N VAL A 114 17.78 -26.80 4.79
CA VAL A 114 18.20 -27.95 5.62
C VAL A 114 19.14 -27.51 6.74
N TYR A 115 20.14 -26.65 6.47
CA TYR A 115 21.03 -26.14 7.53
C TYR A 115 20.29 -25.28 8.56
N ASN A 116 19.39 -24.40 8.13
CA ASN A 116 18.60 -23.58 9.06
C ASN A 116 17.66 -24.45 9.92
N GLY A 117 17.03 -25.47 9.33
CA GLY A 117 16.25 -26.44 10.08
C GLY A 117 17.10 -27.25 11.07
N ALA A 118 18.31 -27.65 10.68
CA ALA A 118 19.26 -28.31 11.58
C ALA A 118 19.66 -27.42 12.76
N ARG A 119 19.88 -26.12 12.51
CA ARG A 119 20.23 -25.13 13.53
C ARG A 119 19.12 -24.94 14.57
N GLU A 120 17.87 -24.94 14.15
CA GLU A 120 16.72 -24.91 15.07
C GLU A 120 16.64 -26.19 15.93
N ILE A 121 17.12 -27.31 15.39
CA ILE A 121 17.09 -28.60 16.06
C ILE A 121 18.26 -28.79 17.04
N PHE A 122 19.45 -28.32 16.71
CA PHE A 122 20.66 -28.57 17.49
C PHE A 122 21.29 -27.25 17.98
N PRO A 123 20.74 -26.64 19.06
CA PRO A 123 21.35 -25.46 19.65
C PRO A 123 22.64 -25.83 20.39
N GLY A 124 23.71 -25.07 20.20
CA GLY A 124 24.99 -25.26 20.92
C GLY A 124 26.21 -25.19 20.00
N THR A 125 27.30 -25.83 20.41
CA THR A 125 28.58 -25.87 19.66
C THR A 125 28.45 -26.55 18.30
N GLU A 126 27.54 -27.54 18.16
CA GLU A 126 27.20 -28.14 16.87
C GLU A 126 26.54 -27.12 15.92
N GLY A 127 25.78 -26.18 16.48
CA GLY A 127 25.18 -25.06 15.74
C GLY A 127 26.21 -24.13 15.09
N GLU A 128 27.40 -23.96 15.67
CA GLU A 128 28.45 -23.12 15.08
C GLU A 128 29.00 -23.69 13.76
N HIS A 129 29.15 -25.02 13.69
CA HIS A 129 29.54 -25.69 12.45
C HIS A 129 28.45 -25.57 11.38
N LEU A 130 27.17 -25.65 11.77
CA LEU A 130 26.04 -25.45 10.87
C LEU A 130 25.96 -24.01 10.35
N ASP A 131 26.23 -23.02 11.21
CA ASP A 131 26.26 -21.60 10.82
C ASP A 131 27.38 -21.31 9.82
N LYS A 132 28.56 -21.89 10.03
CA LYS A 132 29.66 -21.79 9.06
C LYS A 132 29.29 -22.43 7.72
N ALA A 133 28.71 -23.64 7.74
CA ALA A 133 28.27 -24.32 6.53
C ALA A 133 27.17 -23.56 5.77
N ALA A 134 26.21 -22.97 6.49
CA ALA A 134 25.18 -22.12 5.91
C ALA A 134 25.76 -20.85 5.27
N ALA A 135 26.73 -20.21 5.93
CA ALA A 135 27.44 -19.05 5.38
C ALA A 135 28.18 -19.40 4.08
N GLU A 136 28.81 -20.57 4.01
CA GLU A 136 29.43 -21.07 2.78
C GLU A 136 28.43 -21.27 1.64
N VAL A 137 27.25 -21.83 1.91
CA VAL A 137 26.18 -21.95 0.91
C VAL A 137 25.73 -20.57 0.41
N ILE A 138 25.59 -19.59 1.30
CA ILE A 138 25.22 -18.22 0.91
C ILE A 138 26.29 -17.58 0.01
N MET A 139 27.58 -17.79 0.30
CA MET A 139 28.65 -17.33 -0.56
C MET A 139 28.60 -17.99 -1.95
N GLU A 140 28.32 -19.29 -2.02
CA GLU A 140 28.14 -19.98 -3.30
C GLU A 140 26.94 -19.46 -4.09
N MET A 141 25.80 -19.21 -3.44
CA MET A 141 24.64 -18.61 -4.10
C MET A 141 24.97 -17.24 -4.73
N ARG A 142 25.87 -16.45 -4.12
CA ARG A 142 26.34 -15.19 -4.71
C ARG A 142 27.15 -15.44 -5.99
N LEU A 143 28.04 -16.43 -6.00
CA LEU A 143 28.81 -16.79 -7.21
C LEU A 143 27.91 -17.17 -8.40
N TYR A 144 26.79 -17.85 -8.14
CA TYR A 144 25.79 -18.15 -9.19
C TYR A 144 25.13 -16.88 -9.72
N ARG A 145 24.69 -16.00 -8.81
CA ARG A 145 24.02 -14.74 -9.19
C ARG A 145 24.94 -13.81 -9.96
N ASP A 146 26.18 -13.68 -9.53
CA ASP A 146 27.19 -12.88 -10.21
C ASP A 146 27.47 -13.43 -11.61
N LYS A 147 27.52 -14.76 -11.76
CA LYS A 147 27.72 -15.39 -13.07
C LYS A 147 26.53 -15.14 -14.00
N MET A 148 25.30 -15.32 -13.52
CA MET A 148 24.09 -15.01 -14.30
C MET A 148 24.02 -13.53 -14.70
N ALA A 149 24.37 -12.62 -13.79
CA ALA A 149 24.38 -11.18 -14.06
C ALA A 149 25.46 -10.79 -15.10
N SER A 150 26.64 -11.40 -15.02
CA SER A 150 27.74 -11.13 -15.98
C SER A 150 27.38 -11.49 -17.42
N GLU A 151 26.48 -12.45 -17.63
CA GLU A 151 26.06 -12.89 -18.96
C GLU A 151 24.84 -12.12 -19.48
N GLN A 152 24.04 -11.53 -18.59
CA GLN A 152 22.95 -10.63 -18.96
C GLN A 152 23.42 -9.21 -19.24
N ALA A 153 24.69 -8.90 -18.94
CA ALA A 153 25.28 -7.63 -19.34
C ALA A 153 25.13 -7.48 -20.85
N PRO A 154 24.35 -6.48 -21.33
CA PRO A 154 24.10 -6.33 -22.75
C PRO A 154 25.44 -6.20 -23.45
N VAL A 155 25.65 -7.00 -24.51
CA VAL A 155 26.79 -6.82 -25.41
C VAL A 155 26.80 -5.35 -25.78
N ALA A 156 27.86 -4.64 -25.38
CA ALA A 156 27.98 -3.22 -25.64
C ALA A 156 27.60 -3.01 -27.12
N PRO A 157 26.63 -2.12 -27.42
CA PRO A 157 26.19 -1.94 -28.79
C PRO A 157 27.44 -1.70 -29.65
N PRO A 158 27.52 -2.33 -30.85
CA PRO A 158 28.68 -2.17 -31.70
C PRO A 158 29.00 -0.68 -31.81
N PRO A 159 30.29 -0.29 -31.68
CA PRO A 159 30.67 1.12 -31.69
C PRO A 159 29.95 1.78 -32.85
N PRO A 160 29.22 2.90 -32.61
CA PRO A 160 28.41 3.52 -33.63
C PRO A 160 29.27 3.70 -34.87
N ALA A 161 28.78 3.22 -36.02
CA ALA A 161 29.48 3.36 -37.28
C ALA A 161 29.97 4.81 -37.40
N PRO A 162 31.23 5.03 -37.84
CA PRO A 162 31.82 6.36 -37.88
C PRO A 162 30.85 7.31 -38.56
N VAL A 163 30.35 8.27 -37.77
CA VAL A 163 29.39 9.26 -38.26
C VAL A 163 30.05 9.96 -39.44
N PRO A 164 29.45 9.95 -40.64
CA PRO A 164 30.01 10.67 -41.78
C PRO A 164 30.23 12.13 -41.37
N ALA A 165 31.40 12.65 -41.72
CA ALA A 165 31.84 13.98 -41.34
C ALA A 165 30.70 15.00 -41.54
N PRO A 166 30.46 15.91 -40.57
CA PRO A 166 29.36 16.85 -40.63
C PRO A 166 29.48 17.68 -41.90
N VAL A 167 28.53 17.48 -42.82
CA VAL A 167 28.34 18.37 -43.95
C VAL A 167 28.06 19.75 -43.40
N ALA A 168 28.87 20.72 -43.83
CA ALA A 168 28.78 22.11 -43.39
C ALA A 168 27.32 22.60 -43.47
N PRO A 169 26.81 23.27 -42.42
CA PRO A 169 25.46 23.80 -42.44
C PRO A 169 25.34 24.79 -43.60
N PRO A 170 24.25 24.73 -44.40
CA PRO A 170 24.00 25.73 -45.41
C PRO A 170 23.83 27.12 -44.76
N PRO A 171 24.26 28.19 -45.45
CA PRO A 171 24.18 29.54 -44.91
C PRO A 171 22.72 29.91 -44.56
N PRO A 172 22.52 30.73 -43.51
CA PRO A 172 21.20 31.12 -43.05
C PRO A 172 20.42 31.83 -44.16
N ALA A 173 19.24 31.29 -44.47
CA ALA A 173 18.29 31.93 -45.36
C ALA A 173 17.86 33.28 -44.76
N ALA A 174 17.90 34.31 -45.60
CA ALA A 174 17.48 35.67 -45.27
C ALA A 174 16.04 35.69 -44.72
N PRO A 175 15.73 36.60 -43.77
CA PRO A 175 14.39 36.74 -43.23
C PRO A 175 13.40 37.13 -44.33
N ALA A 176 12.36 36.31 -44.49
CA ALA A 176 11.24 36.61 -45.37
C ALA A 176 10.48 37.82 -44.83
N GLU A 177 10.29 38.82 -45.68
CA GLU A 177 9.48 40.01 -45.41
C GLU A 177 8.03 39.62 -45.05
N PRO A 178 7.43 40.25 -44.04
CA PRO A 178 6.03 40.06 -43.71
C PRO A 178 5.15 40.66 -44.82
N LYS A 179 4.29 39.84 -45.40
CA LYS A 179 3.23 40.31 -46.31
C LYS A 179 2.24 41.20 -45.54
N PRO A 180 1.90 42.40 -46.05
CA PRO A 180 0.88 43.24 -45.45
C PRO A 180 -0.50 42.62 -45.64
N VAL A 181 -1.23 42.47 -44.53
CA VAL A 181 -2.64 42.09 -44.52
C VAL A 181 -3.48 43.31 -44.98
N PRO A 182 -4.41 43.16 -45.93
CA PRO A 182 -5.31 44.25 -46.33
C PRO A 182 -6.25 44.63 -45.18
N VAL A 183 -6.18 45.89 -44.76
CA VAL A 183 -7.15 46.51 -43.85
C VAL A 183 -8.40 46.85 -44.67
N GLU A 184 -9.49 46.17 -44.38
CA GLU A 184 -10.81 46.45 -44.91
C GLU A 184 -11.39 47.70 -44.22
N PRO A 185 -11.83 48.74 -44.95
CA PRO A 185 -12.39 49.94 -44.34
C PRO A 185 -13.83 49.68 -43.89
N ALA A 186 -14.03 49.56 -42.59
CA ALA A 186 -15.36 49.59 -41.98
C ALA A 186 -16.01 50.95 -42.25
N SER A 187 -17.01 50.93 -43.12
CA SER A 187 -17.90 52.06 -43.41
C SER A 187 -18.67 52.45 -42.16
N LEU A 188 -18.39 53.65 -41.64
CA LEU A 188 -19.20 54.33 -40.65
C LEU A 188 -20.45 54.91 -41.35
N THR A 189 -21.58 54.22 -41.27
CA THR A 189 -22.89 54.85 -41.47
C THR A 189 -23.37 55.43 -40.13
N PRO A 190 -23.79 56.71 -40.09
CA PRO A 190 -24.35 57.32 -38.89
C PRO A 190 -25.78 56.82 -38.70
N VAL A 191 -25.98 55.93 -37.73
CA VAL A 191 -27.33 55.55 -37.27
C VAL A 191 -27.85 56.67 -36.37
N ALA A 192 -29.04 57.17 -36.72
CA ALA A 192 -29.79 58.20 -36.02
C ALA A 192 -29.99 57.88 -34.51
N PRO A 193 -30.11 58.91 -33.65
CA PRO A 193 -30.35 58.70 -32.23
C PRO A 193 -31.70 58.00 -32.01
N PRO A 194 -31.76 56.88 -31.28
CA PRO A 194 -33.02 56.35 -30.82
C PRO A 194 -33.61 57.30 -29.78
N SER A 195 -34.81 57.79 -30.06
CA SER A 195 -35.67 58.50 -29.12
C SER A 195 -35.71 57.76 -27.79
N THR A 196 -35.35 58.48 -26.72
CA THR A 196 -35.59 58.12 -25.32
C THR A 196 -36.97 57.49 -25.13
N PRO A 197 -37.07 56.21 -24.76
CA PRO A 197 -38.22 55.73 -24.01
C PRO A 197 -38.13 56.38 -22.63
N ALA A 198 -39.20 57.04 -22.22
CA ALA A 198 -39.33 57.61 -20.89
C ALA A 198 -38.84 56.62 -19.82
N THR A 199 -37.89 57.07 -19.00
CA THR A 199 -37.59 56.47 -17.70
C THR A 199 -38.91 56.15 -17.00
N PRO A 200 -39.27 54.88 -16.76
CA PRO A 200 -40.27 54.59 -15.76
C PRO A 200 -39.73 55.15 -14.44
N VAL A 201 -40.60 55.91 -13.78
CA VAL A 201 -40.43 56.46 -12.44
C VAL A 201 -39.76 55.40 -11.55
N PRO A 202 -38.76 55.75 -10.71
CA PRO A 202 -38.24 54.83 -9.72
C PRO A 202 -39.41 54.44 -8.81
N GLU A 203 -40.01 53.28 -9.08
CA GLU A 203 -40.94 52.65 -8.16
C GLU A 203 -40.22 52.53 -6.83
N THR A 204 -40.76 53.21 -5.83
CA THR A 204 -40.43 53.08 -4.41
C THR A 204 -40.03 51.64 -4.12
N PRO A 205 -38.83 51.38 -3.56
CA PRO A 205 -38.41 50.02 -3.23
C PRO A 205 -39.56 49.34 -2.48
N PRO A 206 -40.12 48.23 -3.01
CA PRO A 206 -41.22 47.57 -2.35
C PRO A 206 -40.81 47.29 -0.91
N ALA A 207 -41.68 47.65 0.04
CA ALA A 207 -41.46 47.40 1.46
C ALA A 207 -40.92 45.97 1.65
N PRO A 208 -39.91 45.76 2.52
CA PRO A 208 -39.26 44.46 2.67
C PRO A 208 -40.35 43.40 2.87
N ALA A 209 -40.46 42.50 1.89
CA ALA A 209 -41.44 41.42 1.94
C ALA A 209 -41.27 40.69 3.28
N ALA A 210 -42.40 40.40 3.94
CA ALA A 210 -42.38 39.70 5.23
C ALA A 210 -41.47 38.45 5.15
N PRO A 211 -40.67 38.17 6.20
CA PRO A 211 -39.77 37.02 6.19
C PRO A 211 -40.59 35.74 5.93
N ARG A 212 -40.23 35.02 4.87
CA ARG A 212 -40.91 33.77 4.50
C ARG A 212 -40.72 32.73 5.60
N THR A 213 -41.77 31.99 5.92
CA THR A 213 -41.68 30.93 6.93
C THR A 213 -41.01 29.68 6.33
N PRO A 214 -40.39 28.80 7.14
CA PRO A 214 -39.85 27.54 6.63
C PRO A 214 -40.85 26.69 5.86
N LYS A 215 -42.15 26.76 6.20
CA LYS A 215 -43.22 26.07 5.48
C LYS A 215 -43.42 26.59 4.07
N ASP A 216 -43.37 27.91 3.89
CA ASP A 216 -43.49 28.54 2.58
C ASP A 216 -42.30 28.16 1.69
N LEU A 217 -41.09 28.16 2.27
CA LEU A 217 -39.87 27.77 1.57
C LEU A 217 -39.87 26.28 1.17
N ILE A 218 -40.41 25.40 2.02
CA ILE A 218 -40.58 23.98 1.69
C ILE A 218 -41.52 23.80 0.49
N ALA A 219 -42.58 24.60 0.39
CA ALA A 219 -43.48 24.55 -0.77
C ALA A 219 -42.76 25.01 -2.05
N ASP A 220 -41.94 26.05 -1.96
CA ASP A 220 -41.16 26.60 -3.08
C ASP A 220 -40.13 25.61 -3.65
N LEU A 221 -39.70 24.59 -2.89
CA LEU A 221 -38.83 23.51 -3.39
C LEU A 221 -39.47 22.69 -4.52
N SER A 222 -40.79 22.73 -4.67
CA SER A 222 -41.52 22.05 -5.76
C SER A 222 -41.86 22.99 -6.92
N SER A 223 -41.38 24.23 -6.90
CA SER A 223 -41.64 25.21 -7.97
C SER A 223 -41.06 24.72 -9.31
N PRO A 224 -41.77 24.96 -10.44
CA PRO A 224 -41.20 24.69 -11.77
C PRO A 224 -39.98 25.58 -12.08
N ASP A 225 -39.88 26.76 -11.48
CA ASP A 225 -38.75 27.68 -11.67
C ASP A 225 -37.55 27.28 -10.82
N ALA A 226 -36.44 26.94 -11.49
CA ALA A 226 -35.19 26.56 -10.84
C ALA A 226 -34.62 27.67 -9.93
N ARG A 227 -34.81 28.95 -10.27
CA ARG A 227 -34.34 30.08 -9.44
C ARG A 227 -35.10 30.14 -8.11
N VAL A 228 -36.40 29.84 -8.15
CA VAL A 228 -37.24 29.79 -6.95
C VAL A 228 -36.80 28.62 -6.06
N ARG A 229 -36.58 27.43 -6.63
CA ARG A 229 -36.07 26.27 -5.88
C ARG A 229 -34.71 26.52 -5.26
N GLN A 230 -33.79 27.13 -6.02
CA GLN A 230 -32.46 27.51 -5.52
C GLN A 230 -32.56 28.48 -4.34
N ALA A 231 -33.30 29.58 -4.50
CA ALA A 231 -33.47 30.58 -3.44
C ALA A 231 -34.12 29.96 -2.19
N ALA A 232 -35.11 29.09 -2.36
CA ALA A 232 -35.74 28.38 -1.26
C ALA A 232 -34.74 27.50 -0.50
N ALA A 233 -33.90 26.73 -1.21
CA ALA A 233 -32.86 25.92 -0.58
C ALA A 233 -31.84 26.77 0.18
N GLU A 234 -31.39 27.89 -0.39
CA GLU A 234 -30.44 28.82 0.25
C GLU A 234 -31.02 29.48 1.52
N GLU A 235 -32.28 29.88 1.49
CA GLU A 235 -32.97 30.43 2.65
C GLU A 235 -33.19 29.36 3.74
N LEU A 236 -33.54 28.13 3.36
CA LEU A 236 -33.64 27.00 4.30
C LEU A 236 -32.29 26.66 4.94
N ALA A 237 -31.19 26.75 4.19
CA ALA A 237 -29.83 26.59 4.72
C ALA A 237 -29.50 27.65 5.78
N ARG A 238 -29.89 28.90 5.54
CA ARG A 238 -29.72 30.02 6.50
C ARG A 238 -30.59 29.84 7.74
N ALA A 239 -31.83 29.37 7.56
CA ALA A 239 -32.77 29.12 8.65
C ALA A 239 -32.41 27.89 9.49
N LYS A 240 -31.63 26.94 8.95
CA LYS A 240 -31.29 25.65 9.59
C LYS A 240 -32.53 24.90 10.09
N ALA A 241 -33.61 24.92 9.31
CA ALA A 241 -34.91 24.37 9.69
C ALA A 241 -34.88 22.82 9.66
N PRO A 242 -34.86 22.12 10.81
CA PRO A 242 -34.77 20.65 10.83
C PRO A 242 -35.98 19.96 10.18
N GLU A 243 -37.16 20.59 10.20
CA GLU A 243 -38.37 20.10 9.53
C GLU A 243 -38.23 20.03 7.99
N ALA A 244 -37.25 20.74 7.42
CA ALA A 244 -36.99 20.73 5.98
C ALA A 244 -36.15 19.53 5.52
N LEU A 245 -35.62 18.70 6.44
CA LEU A 245 -34.73 17.58 6.09
C LEU A 245 -35.34 16.63 5.04
N VAL A 246 -36.56 16.15 5.28
CA VAL A 246 -37.23 15.18 4.40
C VAL A 246 -37.60 15.84 3.06
N PRO A 247 -38.22 17.03 3.02
CA PRO A 247 -38.46 17.75 1.77
C PRO A 247 -37.19 18.03 0.95
N LEU A 248 -36.10 18.48 1.59
CA LEU A 248 -34.83 18.77 0.91
C LEU A 248 -34.23 17.51 0.29
N ALA A 249 -34.25 16.37 1.00
CA ALA A 249 -33.76 15.10 0.47
C ALA A 249 -34.60 14.60 -0.72
N ALA A 250 -35.92 14.76 -0.66
CA ALA A 250 -36.82 14.43 -1.78
C ALA A 250 -36.58 15.33 -2.99
N ALA A 251 -36.44 16.65 -2.78
CA ALA A 251 -36.11 17.62 -3.81
C ALA A 251 -34.76 17.32 -4.46
N PHE A 252 -33.74 16.98 -3.66
CA PHE A 252 -32.40 16.62 -4.16
C PHE A 252 -32.44 15.45 -5.14
N LYS A 253 -33.21 14.39 -4.82
CA LYS A 253 -33.38 13.23 -5.69
C LYS A 253 -34.04 13.59 -7.02
N ALA A 254 -35.00 14.51 -7.01
CA ALA A 254 -35.77 14.89 -8.20
C ALA A 254 -35.07 15.95 -9.07
N GLU A 255 -34.04 16.61 -8.55
CA GLU A 255 -33.40 17.75 -9.20
C GLU A 255 -32.33 17.35 -10.22
N SER A 256 -32.25 18.08 -11.33
CA SER A 256 -31.27 17.88 -12.39
C SER A 256 -30.35 19.09 -12.62
N SER A 257 -30.72 20.26 -12.12
CA SER A 257 -29.92 21.49 -12.24
C SER A 257 -28.76 21.51 -11.24
N ASP A 258 -27.54 21.63 -11.76
CA ASP A 258 -26.31 21.70 -10.94
C ASP A 258 -26.36 22.81 -9.87
N ALA A 259 -26.85 24.00 -10.22
CA ALA A 259 -26.95 25.12 -9.30
C ALA A 259 -27.92 24.84 -8.14
N VAL A 260 -29.07 24.23 -8.45
CA VAL A 260 -30.06 23.86 -7.43
C VAL A 260 -29.55 22.69 -6.58
N LEU A 261 -28.87 21.71 -7.17
CA LEU A 261 -28.24 20.60 -6.44
C LEU A 261 -27.20 21.10 -5.44
N GLN A 262 -26.38 22.08 -5.82
CA GLN A 262 -25.41 22.70 -4.90
C GLN A 262 -26.12 23.43 -3.75
N ALA A 263 -27.18 24.18 -4.02
CA ALA A 263 -27.96 24.85 -2.99
C ALA A 263 -28.64 23.86 -2.03
N LEU A 264 -29.23 22.79 -2.57
CA LEU A 264 -29.83 21.71 -1.79
C LEU A 264 -28.79 20.96 -0.94
N ALA A 265 -27.62 20.66 -1.51
CA ALA A 265 -26.50 20.07 -0.78
C ALA A 265 -26.02 20.99 0.35
N SER A 266 -25.92 22.29 0.11
CA SER A 266 -25.57 23.27 1.15
C SER A 266 -26.62 23.30 2.28
N ALA A 267 -27.90 23.30 1.91
CA ALA A 267 -29.01 23.25 2.87
C ALA A 267 -28.98 21.99 3.72
N LEU A 268 -28.84 20.81 3.11
CA LEU A 268 -28.70 19.55 3.82
C LEU A 268 -27.45 19.53 4.71
N GLY A 269 -26.35 20.13 4.26
CA GLY A 269 -25.10 20.20 5.02
C GLY A 269 -25.17 21.09 6.26
N SER A 270 -26.15 21.99 6.32
CA SER A 270 -26.42 22.83 7.49
C SER A 270 -27.19 22.10 8.61
N LEU A 271 -27.71 20.90 8.32
CA LEU A 271 -28.49 20.06 9.24
C LEU A 271 -27.62 18.97 9.89
N ASP A 272 -28.21 18.16 10.77
CA ASP A 272 -27.50 17.05 11.40
C ASP A 272 -27.08 15.99 10.37
N GLY A 273 -25.76 15.86 10.17
CA GLY A 273 -25.20 14.96 9.17
C GLY A 273 -25.53 13.48 9.37
N ALA A 274 -25.83 13.04 10.60
CA ALA A 274 -26.20 11.65 10.86
C ALA A 274 -27.66 11.36 10.48
N LEU A 275 -28.56 12.33 10.63
CA LEU A 275 -29.93 12.24 10.12
C LEU A 275 -29.99 12.34 8.59
N VAL A 276 -29.15 13.21 8.01
CA VAL A 276 -29.01 13.37 6.55
C VAL A 276 -28.53 12.08 5.91
N ALA A 277 -27.48 11.44 6.45
CA ALA A 277 -26.92 10.19 5.92
C ALA A 277 -27.91 9.00 5.92
N LYS A 278 -29.01 9.07 6.66
CA LYS A 278 -30.04 8.02 6.73
C LYS A 278 -31.22 8.23 5.79
N GLN A 279 -31.23 9.31 5.01
CA GLN A 279 -32.36 9.62 4.13
C GLN A 279 -32.33 8.73 2.89
N ALA A 280 -33.35 7.87 2.75
CA ALA A 280 -33.50 6.96 1.61
C ALA A 280 -33.43 7.67 0.22
N PRO A 281 -33.98 8.88 0.03
CA PRO A 281 -33.82 9.60 -1.23
C PRO A 281 -32.36 9.85 -1.63
N LEU A 282 -31.47 10.08 -0.66
CA LEU A 282 -30.04 10.30 -0.92
C LEU A 282 -29.31 9.01 -1.27
N GLU A 283 -29.65 7.89 -0.61
CA GLU A 283 -29.12 6.57 -0.96
C GLU A 283 -29.50 6.17 -2.40
N GLU A 284 -30.73 6.48 -2.80
CA GLU A 284 -31.21 6.24 -4.16
C GLU A 284 -30.53 7.16 -5.18
N ALA A 285 -30.35 8.44 -4.85
CA ALA A 285 -29.58 9.38 -5.67
C ALA A 285 -28.11 8.92 -5.83
N ALA A 286 -27.49 8.36 -4.79
CA ALA A 286 -26.15 7.79 -4.91
C ALA A 286 -26.11 6.55 -5.81
N ALA A 287 -27.17 5.73 -5.77
CA ALA A 287 -27.26 4.49 -6.54
C ALA A 287 -27.57 4.70 -8.02
N LYS A 288 -28.52 5.59 -8.31
CA LYS A 288 -29.16 5.73 -9.63
C LYS A 288 -29.17 7.16 -10.16
N GLY A 289 -28.68 8.11 -9.39
CA GLY A 289 -28.66 9.52 -9.76
C GLY A 289 -27.64 9.83 -10.84
N SER A 290 -27.79 11.02 -11.43
CA SER A 290 -26.86 11.56 -12.42
C SER A 290 -25.49 11.88 -11.81
N ASP A 291 -24.45 12.02 -12.64
CA ASP A 291 -23.11 12.43 -12.19
C ASP A 291 -23.13 13.75 -11.39
N PRO A 292 -23.87 14.81 -11.80
CA PRO A 292 -24.03 16.00 -10.97
C PRO A 292 -24.65 15.74 -9.59
N GLN A 293 -25.67 14.87 -9.51
CA GLN A 293 -26.28 14.50 -8.23
C GLN A 293 -25.27 13.79 -7.32
N LYS A 294 -24.52 12.82 -7.87
CA LYS A 294 -23.46 12.12 -7.14
C LYS A 294 -22.37 13.07 -6.64
N ARG A 295 -21.90 14.00 -7.49
CA ARG A 295 -20.88 15.00 -7.10
C ARG A 295 -21.39 15.96 -6.03
N ALA A 296 -22.63 16.43 -6.14
CA ALA A 296 -23.24 17.27 -5.11
C ALA A 296 -23.38 16.53 -3.78
N LEU A 297 -23.70 15.24 -3.81
CA LEU A 297 -23.79 14.38 -2.63
C LEU A 297 -22.41 14.16 -1.97
N ILE A 298 -21.36 13.98 -2.78
CA ILE A 298 -19.98 13.90 -2.29
C ILE A 298 -19.55 15.22 -1.67
N ALA A 299 -19.88 16.35 -2.30
CA ALA A 299 -19.60 17.68 -1.77
C ALA A 299 -20.31 17.93 -0.43
N LEU A 300 -21.58 17.53 -0.31
CA LEU A 300 -22.35 17.57 0.94
C LEU A 300 -21.61 16.85 2.08
N PHE A 301 -21.22 15.59 1.88
CA PHE A 301 -20.54 14.84 2.94
C PHE A 301 -19.08 15.25 3.14
N LYS A 302 -18.41 15.79 2.12
CA LYS A 302 -17.11 16.49 2.25
C LYS A 302 -17.23 17.74 3.12
N ALA A 303 -18.34 18.47 3.08
CA ALA A 303 -18.55 19.64 3.93
C ALA A 303 -18.93 19.22 5.37
N ALA A 304 -19.81 18.24 5.52
CA ALA A 304 -20.32 17.80 6.83
C ALA A 304 -19.24 17.17 7.72
N GLY A 305 -18.34 16.35 7.16
CA GLY A 305 -17.20 15.81 7.90
C GLY A 305 -17.51 14.87 9.07
N THR A 306 -18.68 14.25 9.07
CA THR A 306 -19.12 13.34 10.15
C THR A 306 -18.73 11.89 9.85
N GLU A 307 -18.61 11.03 10.89
CA GLU A 307 -18.41 9.58 10.71
C GLU A 307 -19.57 8.96 9.91
N ALA A 308 -20.81 9.44 10.11
CA ALA A 308 -21.96 9.01 9.33
C ALA A 308 -21.83 9.38 7.85
N GLY A 309 -21.35 10.58 7.54
CA GLY A 309 -21.07 11.00 6.17
C GLY A 309 -19.94 10.20 5.52
N ALA A 310 -18.84 9.97 6.24
CA ALA A 310 -17.77 9.11 5.74
C ALA A 310 -18.26 7.68 5.47
N ARG A 311 -19.09 7.13 6.36
CA ARG A 311 -19.72 5.82 6.17
C ARG A 311 -20.64 5.81 4.95
N PHE A 312 -21.45 6.84 4.76
CA PHE A 312 -22.29 6.99 3.58
C PHE A 312 -21.45 6.96 2.30
N LEU A 313 -20.35 7.71 2.24
CA LEU A 313 -19.45 7.75 1.09
C LEU A 313 -18.83 6.38 0.79
N VAL A 314 -18.37 5.68 1.83
CA VAL A 314 -17.80 4.32 1.68
C VAL A 314 -18.87 3.34 1.19
N ASP A 315 -20.04 3.30 1.80
CA ASP A 315 -21.09 2.34 1.47
C ASP A 315 -21.71 2.60 0.08
N SER A 316 -21.83 3.86 -0.32
CA SER A 316 -22.51 4.25 -1.55
C SER A 316 -21.61 4.27 -2.78
N PHE A 317 -20.32 4.58 -2.63
CA PHE A 317 -19.40 4.73 -3.76
C PHE A 317 -18.27 3.71 -3.74
N VAL A 318 -17.56 3.56 -2.61
CA VAL A 318 -16.40 2.67 -2.53
C VAL A 318 -16.82 1.21 -2.59
N ALA A 319 -17.75 0.78 -1.72
CA ALA A 319 -18.21 -0.60 -1.65
C ALA A 319 -18.98 -1.06 -2.90
N ARG A 320 -19.46 -0.10 -3.72
CA ARG A 320 -20.11 -0.35 -5.00
C ARG A 320 -19.14 -0.37 -6.18
N GLY A 321 -17.91 0.12 -6.02
CA GLY A 321 -16.91 0.21 -7.09
C GLY A 321 -17.18 1.36 -8.06
N ASP A 322 -17.65 2.51 -7.59
CA ASP A 322 -17.86 3.71 -8.43
C ASP A 322 -16.50 4.37 -8.76
N ILE A 323 -15.90 3.94 -9.88
CA ILE A 323 -14.59 4.41 -10.32
C ILE A 323 -14.64 5.87 -10.79
N GLU A 324 -15.75 6.30 -11.41
CA GLU A 324 -15.89 7.65 -11.99
C GLU A 324 -15.77 8.73 -10.90
N ASN A 325 -16.33 8.46 -9.72
CA ASN A 325 -16.34 9.41 -8.61
C ASN A 325 -15.19 9.20 -7.61
N ARG A 326 -14.27 8.27 -7.87
CA ARG A 326 -13.24 7.86 -6.90
C ARG A 326 -12.37 9.03 -6.40
N ASN A 327 -12.01 9.96 -7.29
CA ASN A 327 -11.16 11.11 -6.96
C ASN A 327 -11.87 12.07 -6.00
N ALA A 328 -13.15 12.33 -6.27
CA ALA A 328 -13.98 13.19 -5.41
C ALA A 328 -14.22 12.54 -4.04
N VAL A 329 -14.53 11.24 -4.02
CA VAL A 329 -14.72 10.47 -2.78
C VAL A 329 -13.42 10.41 -1.97
N ALA A 330 -12.28 10.14 -2.61
CA ALA A 330 -10.99 10.10 -1.92
C ALA A 330 -10.61 11.45 -1.35
N SER A 331 -10.86 12.54 -2.10
CA SER A 331 -10.66 13.90 -1.62
C SER A 331 -11.55 14.22 -0.41
N ALA A 332 -12.80 13.77 -0.42
CA ALA A 332 -13.73 13.95 0.69
C ALA A 332 -13.29 13.17 1.95
N LEU A 333 -12.90 11.90 1.77
CA LEU A 333 -12.43 11.06 2.87
C LEU A 333 -11.07 11.51 3.41
N LYS A 334 -10.16 12.00 2.54
CA LYS A 334 -8.86 12.54 2.95
C LYS A 334 -9.02 13.79 3.82
N LYS A 335 -9.93 14.70 3.46
CA LYS A 335 -10.26 15.88 4.29
C LYS A 335 -10.70 15.50 5.71
N HIS A 336 -11.36 14.34 5.86
CA HIS A 336 -11.91 13.84 7.12
C HIS A 336 -11.27 12.51 7.55
N LYS A 337 -9.97 12.37 7.31
CA LYS A 337 -9.19 11.14 7.49
C LYS A 337 -9.38 10.44 8.83
N LYS A 338 -9.48 11.19 9.93
CA LYS A 338 -9.70 10.66 11.30
C LYS A 338 -10.99 9.85 11.45
N VAL A 339 -12.06 10.24 10.75
CA VAL A 339 -13.36 9.56 10.82
C VAL A 339 -13.58 8.57 9.66
N ALA A 340 -12.79 8.67 8.59
CA ALA A 340 -12.91 7.82 7.40
C ALA A 340 -12.36 6.39 7.56
N VAL A 341 -11.35 6.20 8.41
CA VAL A 341 -10.61 4.93 8.50
C VAL A 341 -11.50 3.79 8.99
N LYS A 342 -12.31 4.00 10.03
CA LYS A 342 -13.16 2.95 10.59
C LYS A 342 -14.24 2.50 9.58
N PRO A 343 -15.00 3.40 8.92
CA PRO A 343 -15.89 3.01 7.84
C PRO A 343 -15.22 2.22 6.71
N LEU A 344 -14.00 2.60 6.29
CA LEU A 344 -13.24 1.86 5.27
C LEU A 344 -12.90 0.44 5.74
N VAL A 345 -12.38 0.28 6.95
CA VAL A 345 -12.07 -1.03 7.53
C VAL A 345 -13.32 -1.90 7.67
N ASP A 346 -14.44 -1.32 8.09
CA ASP A 346 -15.71 -2.05 8.18
C ASP A 346 -16.23 -2.44 6.78
N GLY A 347 -16.07 -1.56 5.79
CA GLY A 347 -16.38 -1.84 4.38
C GLY A 347 -15.53 -2.98 3.83
N PHE A 348 -14.24 -3.03 4.15
CA PHE A 348 -13.34 -4.12 3.75
C PHE A 348 -13.86 -5.46 4.29
N LYS A 349 -14.21 -5.53 5.57
CA LYS A 349 -14.74 -6.76 6.18
C LYS A 349 -16.04 -7.21 5.53
N ARG A 350 -16.95 -6.27 5.22
CA ARG A 350 -18.21 -6.56 4.53
C ARG A 350 -18.02 -7.01 3.08
N SER A 351 -16.96 -6.56 2.42
CA SER A 351 -16.71 -6.88 1.01
C SER A 351 -16.35 -8.35 0.77
N GLY A 352 -15.91 -9.08 1.81
CA GLY A 352 -15.79 -10.55 1.87
C GLY A 352 -15.07 -11.20 0.68
N SER A 353 -15.83 -11.46 -0.38
CA SER A 353 -15.41 -12.17 -1.59
C SER A 353 -15.16 -11.27 -2.80
N ARG A 354 -15.15 -9.94 -2.64
CA ARG A 354 -14.91 -8.96 -3.71
C ARG A 354 -13.48 -8.40 -3.65
N PRO A 355 -12.49 -9.07 -4.27
CA PRO A 355 -11.08 -8.65 -4.18
C PRO A 355 -10.80 -7.31 -4.85
N ASP A 356 -11.59 -6.93 -5.86
CA ASP A 356 -11.60 -5.61 -6.51
C ASP A 356 -11.86 -4.50 -5.47
N ILE A 357 -12.95 -4.63 -4.71
CA ILE A 357 -13.36 -3.65 -3.70
C ILE A 357 -12.40 -3.63 -2.51
N GLN A 358 -11.91 -4.81 -2.09
CA GLN A 358 -10.89 -4.90 -1.04
C GLN A 358 -9.63 -4.13 -1.44
N THR A 359 -9.17 -4.31 -2.67
CA THR A 359 -8.01 -3.61 -3.23
C THR A 359 -8.25 -2.10 -3.24
N ASP A 360 -9.40 -1.64 -3.71
CA ASP A 360 -9.72 -0.21 -3.71
C ASP A 360 -9.73 0.38 -2.29
N ILE A 361 -10.33 -0.31 -1.32
CA ILE A 361 -10.33 0.15 0.08
C ILE A 361 -8.91 0.28 0.63
N ILE A 362 -8.01 -0.65 0.30
CA ILE A 362 -6.59 -0.54 0.65
C ILE A 362 -5.96 0.71 0.01
N LYS A 363 -6.24 0.96 -1.28
CA LYS A 363 -5.76 2.17 -1.99
C LYS A 363 -6.27 3.45 -1.33
N TYR A 364 -7.56 3.52 -0.97
CA TYR A 364 -8.15 4.63 -0.22
C TYR A 364 -7.43 4.86 1.11
N LEU A 365 -7.19 3.81 1.90
CA LEU A 365 -6.48 3.93 3.19
C LEU A 365 -5.07 4.51 3.01
N GLY A 366 -4.34 4.11 1.97
CA GLY A 366 -3.03 4.68 1.68
C GLY A 366 -3.08 6.13 1.17
N ILE A 367 -4.05 6.49 0.32
CA ILE A 367 -4.21 7.86 -0.22
C ILE A 367 -4.63 8.86 0.87
N ILE A 368 -5.51 8.43 1.77
CA ILE A 368 -5.96 9.23 2.91
C ILE A 368 -4.79 9.56 3.85
N GLY A 369 -3.78 8.67 3.91
CA GLY A 369 -2.46 8.99 4.46
C GLY A 369 -2.39 9.18 5.98
N GLU A 370 -3.48 8.97 6.71
CA GLU A 370 -3.47 9.07 8.18
C GLU A 370 -4.34 7.98 8.80
N SER A 371 -3.70 7.11 9.57
CA SER A 371 -4.21 6.66 10.87
C SER A 371 -3.32 5.53 11.38
N LYS A 372 -2.90 5.63 12.64
CA LYS A 372 -2.28 4.50 13.38
C LYS A 372 -3.14 3.24 13.28
N GLN A 373 -4.47 3.39 13.23
CA GLN A 373 -5.42 2.30 13.03
C GLN A 373 -5.40 1.77 11.58
N GLY A 374 -5.37 2.67 10.59
CA GLY A 374 -5.27 2.30 9.17
C GLY A 374 -3.98 1.53 8.88
N ALA A 375 -2.84 2.03 9.35
CA ALA A 375 -1.56 1.34 9.22
C ALA A 375 -1.55 -0.01 9.95
N ALA A 376 -2.07 -0.08 11.17
CA ALA A 376 -2.17 -1.35 11.91
C ALA A 376 -3.01 -2.40 11.17
N PHE A 377 -4.12 -1.96 10.55
CA PHE A 377 -4.94 -2.82 9.71
C PHE A 377 -4.18 -3.29 8.46
N LEU A 378 -3.51 -2.38 7.75
CA LEU A 378 -2.74 -2.70 6.54
C LEU A 378 -1.57 -3.66 6.81
N VAL A 379 -0.90 -3.56 7.96
CA VAL A 379 0.19 -4.47 8.35
C VAL A 379 -0.30 -5.92 8.45
N ALA A 380 -1.52 -6.14 8.93
CA ALA A 380 -2.11 -7.48 8.97
C ALA A 380 -2.36 -8.06 7.56
N LEU A 381 -2.63 -7.19 6.58
CA LEU A 381 -2.84 -7.60 5.19
C LEU A 381 -1.55 -7.98 4.45
N LEU A 382 -0.37 -7.75 5.03
CA LEU A 382 0.91 -8.19 4.46
C LEU A 382 1.05 -9.72 4.46
N GLU A 383 0.33 -10.42 5.33
CA GLU A 383 0.31 -11.90 5.31
C GLU A 383 -0.47 -12.44 4.11
N ILE A 384 -1.53 -11.74 3.71
CA ILE A 384 -2.48 -12.20 2.69
C ILE A 384 -1.91 -11.90 1.31
N GLU A 385 -1.57 -12.94 0.55
CA GLU A 385 -0.90 -12.82 -0.76
C GLU A 385 -1.63 -11.90 -1.73
N ALA A 386 -2.96 -12.04 -1.84
CA ALA A 386 -3.78 -11.26 -2.76
C ALA A 386 -3.76 -9.75 -2.51
N THR A 387 -3.57 -9.31 -1.26
CA THR A 387 -3.60 -7.89 -0.88
C THR A 387 -2.23 -7.32 -0.53
N ARG A 388 -1.20 -8.17 -0.45
CA ARG A 388 0.11 -7.84 0.11
C ARG A 388 0.78 -6.66 -0.57
N ASN A 389 0.85 -6.68 -1.90
CA ASN A 389 1.52 -5.63 -2.67
C ASN A 389 0.81 -4.28 -2.53
N THR A 390 -0.52 -4.27 -2.63
CA THR A 390 -1.32 -3.06 -2.46
C THR A 390 -1.21 -2.51 -1.02
N ALA A 391 -1.19 -3.40 -0.02
CA ALA A 391 -1.02 -3.00 1.38
C ALA A 391 0.38 -2.41 1.64
N ALA A 392 1.43 -2.99 1.04
CA ALA A 392 2.78 -2.45 1.12
C ALA A 392 2.88 -1.05 0.49
N HIS A 393 2.27 -0.84 -0.68
CA HIS A 393 2.17 0.47 -1.33
C HIS A 393 1.44 1.48 -0.45
N ALA A 394 0.28 1.09 0.09
CA ALA A 394 -0.50 1.94 0.97
C ALA A 394 0.30 2.34 2.23
N LEU A 395 1.07 1.41 2.81
CA LEU A 395 1.94 1.67 3.95
C LEU A 395 3.10 2.63 3.60
N PHE A 396 3.67 2.55 2.39
CA PHE A 396 4.64 3.54 1.93
C PHE A 396 4.02 4.92 1.74
N LYS A 397 2.80 5.01 1.20
CA LYS A 397 2.09 6.28 1.06
C LYS A 397 1.71 6.92 2.39
N ILE A 398 1.38 6.10 3.38
CA ILE A 398 1.17 6.57 4.77
C ILE A 398 2.47 7.09 5.37
N ASP A 399 3.63 6.59 4.93
CA ASP A 399 4.97 7.03 5.35
C ASP A 399 5.20 6.81 6.87
N ARG A 400 5.80 7.78 7.56
CA ARG A 400 6.24 7.65 8.96
C ARG A 400 5.14 7.27 9.96
N PRO A 401 3.88 7.73 9.84
CA PRO A 401 2.77 7.23 10.66
C PRO A 401 2.62 5.70 10.67
N ALA A 402 3.11 4.99 9.64
CA ALA A 402 3.07 3.52 9.58
C ALA A 402 4.14 2.85 10.44
N VAL A 403 5.22 3.54 10.81
CA VAL A 403 6.38 2.97 11.50
C VAL A 403 6.00 2.20 12.77
N PRO A 404 5.19 2.74 13.71
CA PRO A 404 4.82 1.99 14.91
C PRO A 404 4.05 0.70 14.62
N ALA A 405 3.24 0.68 13.55
CA ALA A 405 2.51 -0.51 13.14
C ALA A 405 3.46 -1.55 12.51
N LEU A 406 4.39 -1.10 11.66
CA LEU A 406 5.38 -1.97 11.02
C LEU A 406 6.31 -2.63 12.04
N ILE A 407 6.73 -1.90 13.08
CA ILE A 407 7.55 -2.48 14.16
C ILE A 407 6.81 -3.62 14.86
N ARG A 408 5.50 -3.47 15.12
CA ARG A 408 4.68 -4.57 15.63
C ARG A 408 4.57 -5.73 14.62
N GLY A 409 4.50 -5.42 13.33
CA GLY A 409 4.49 -6.39 12.24
C GLY A 409 5.73 -7.30 12.19
N LEU A 410 6.87 -6.86 12.72
CA LEU A 410 8.08 -7.70 12.85
C LEU A 410 7.85 -8.93 13.74
N GLY A 411 6.92 -8.84 14.70
CA GLY A 411 6.51 -9.98 15.54
C GLY A 411 5.52 -10.94 14.87
N GLY A 412 5.04 -10.61 13.66
CA GLY A 412 4.09 -11.41 12.91
C GLY A 412 4.70 -12.65 12.24
N GLY A 413 3.95 -13.20 11.27
CA GLY A 413 4.40 -14.31 10.43
C GLY A 413 5.54 -13.90 9.49
N ASN A 414 6.05 -14.87 8.73
CA ASN A 414 7.25 -14.67 7.92
C ASN A 414 7.07 -13.54 6.89
N HIS A 415 5.91 -13.48 6.21
CA HIS A 415 5.67 -12.45 5.20
C HIS A 415 5.48 -11.07 5.84
N CYS A 416 4.65 -10.93 6.88
CA CYS A 416 4.48 -9.64 7.56
C CYS A 416 5.81 -9.15 8.13
N ARG A 417 6.63 -10.03 8.72
CA ARG A 417 7.96 -9.68 9.24
C ARG A 417 8.89 -9.20 8.13
N LEU A 418 9.01 -9.95 7.04
CA LEU A 418 9.88 -9.61 5.91
C LEU A 418 9.48 -8.27 5.30
N TRP A 419 8.20 -8.10 4.97
CA TRP A 419 7.69 -6.87 4.38
C TRP A 419 7.75 -5.70 5.34
N SER A 420 7.43 -5.90 6.63
CA SER A 420 7.54 -4.82 7.62
C SER A 420 8.98 -4.34 7.80
N ALA A 421 9.94 -5.26 7.92
CA ALA A 421 11.36 -4.91 7.99
C ALA A 421 11.80 -4.14 6.75
N TRP A 422 11.33 -4.58 5.59
CA TRP A 422 11.66 -3.98 4.31
C TRP A 422 11.06 -2.58 4.13
N ILE A 423 9.78 -2.37 4.45
CA ILE A 423 9.14 -1.04 4.42
C ILE A 423 9.86 -0.12 5.41
N LEU A 424 10.18 -0.60 6.62
CA LEU A 424 10.91 0.18 7.63
C LEU A 424 12.27 0.68 7.10
N ARG A 425 13.02 -0.13 6.34
CA ARG A 425 14.27 0.32 5.70
C ARG A 425 14.02 1.45 4.73
N GLY A 426 12.99 1.33 3.87
CA GLY A 426 12.64 2.36 2.90
C GLY A 426 12.23 3.68 3.56
N LEU A 427 11.38 3.62 4.59
CA LEU A 427 10.89 4.80 5.30
C LEU A 427 11.98 5.51 6.12
N THR A 428 12.90 4.74 6.71
CA THR A 428 13.90 5.29 7.65
C THR A 428 15.27 5.52 7.01
N GLY A 429 15.50 4.99 5.81
CA GLY A 429 16.82 4.97 5.16
C GLY A 429 17.86 4.13 5.90
N GLN A 430 17.48 3.42 6.96
CA GLN A 430 18.38 2.58 7.72
C GLN A 430 18.60 1.28 6.96
N MET A 431 19.85 0.97 6.62
CA MET A 431 20.25 -0.31 6.01
C MET A 431 20.38 -1.43 7.05
N LEU A 432 19.67 -1.33 8.18
CA LEU A 432 19.68 -2.38 9.21
C LEU A 432 19.23 -3.69 8.56
N THR A 433 20.17 -4.63 8.40
CA THR A 433 19.88 -5.98 7.89
C THR A 433 19.02 -6.79 8.87
N SER A 434 18.87 -6.30 10.09
CA SER A 434 18.18 -6.96 11.17
C SER A 434 16.66 -6.95 11.00
N GLN A 435 16.09 -8.15 11.13
CA GLN A 435 14.65 -8.37 11.32
C GLN A 435 14.29 -8.39 12.81
N LYS A 436 15.24 -8.09 13.71
CA LYS A 436 15.02 -8.14 15.15
C LYS A 436 14.20 -6.93 15.59
N ILE A 437 13.05 -7.22 16.17
CA ILE A 437 12.12 -6.21 16.71
C ILE A 437 12.78 -5.27 17.74
N ASN A 438 13.75 -5.76 18.52
CA ASN A 438 14.42 -4.98 19.57
C ASN A 438 15.25 -3.82 19.02
N GLU A 439 15.92 -4.01 17.88
CA GLU A 439 16.73 -2.96 17.25
C GLU A 439 15.83 -1.84 16.71
N TRP A 440 14.72 -2.22 16.05
CA TRP A 440 13.73 -1.26 15.57
C TRP A 440 12.99 -0.55 16.70
N ASN A 441 12.69 -1.23 17.81
CA ASN A 441 12.15 -0.62 19.02
C ASN A 441 13.12 0.42 19.61
N GLN A 442 14.41 0.11 19.71
CA GLN A 442 15.43 1.06 20.17
C GLN A 442 15.51 2.26 19.23
N TRP A 443 15.57 2.03 17.91
CA TRP A 443 15.57 3.09 16.92
C TRP A 443 14.33 3.99 17.06
N TRP A 444 13.14 3.40 17.22
CA TRP A 444 11.90 4.16 17.42
C TRP A 444 11.96 4.98 18.70
N MET A 445 12.40 4.41 19.83
CA MET A 445 12.52 5.14 21.08
C MET A 445 13.44 6.37 20.97
N LEU A 446 14.54 6.25 20.21
CA LEU A 446 15.49 7.35 19.97
C LEU A 446 14.93 8.42 19.01
N ASN A 447 14.12 8.02 18.02
CA ASN A 447 13.67 8.92 16.94
C ASN A 447 12.20 9.38 17.08
N ARG A 448 11.44 8.81 18.02
CA ARG A 448 9.99 9.01 18.17
C ARG A 448 9.58 10.47 18.19
N LYS A 449 10.25 11.30 19.00
CA LYS A 449 9.93 12.74 19.11
C LYS A 449 10.12 13.48 17.80
N SER A 450 11.18 13.16 17.05
CA SER A 450 11.44 13.76 15.73
C SER A 450 10.38 13.34 14.72
N VAL A 451 10.02 12.05 14.70
CA VAL A 451 9.00 11.52 13.80
C VAL A 451 7.63 12.12 14.11
N GLU A 452 7.20 12.13 15.37
CA GLU A 452 5.92 12.72 15.80
C GLU A 452 5.87 14.23 15.52
N ALA A 453 6.99 14.95 15.65
CA ALA A 453 7.06 16.38 15.34
C ALA A 453 6.94 16.66 13.83
N GLU A 454 7.60 15.87 12.98
CA GLU A 454 7.48 15.98 11.52
C GLU A 454 6.07 15.57 11.05
N GLU A 455 5.49 14.53 11.63
CA GLU A 455 4.10 14.12 11.39
C GLU A 455 3.13 15.25 11.74
N MET A 456 3.26 15.85 12.93
CA MET A 456 2.42 16.98 13.34
C MET A 456 2.59 18.20 12.42
N LYS A 457 3.80 18.47 11.93
CA LYS A 457 4.04 19.53 10.94
C LYS A 457 3.30 19.23 9.65
N TRP A 458 3.42 18.02 9.13
CA TRP A 458 2.76 17.60 7.91
C TRP A 458 1.24 17.61 8.04
N GLU A 459 0.69 17.15 9.17
CA GLU A 459 -0.75 17.23 9.45
C GLU A 459 -1.28 18.67 9.40
N ARG A 460 -0.51 19.64 9.92
CA ARG A 460 -0.88 21.06 9.84
C ARG A 460 -0.85 21.59 8.41
N GLU A 461 0.17 21.21 7.64
CA GLU A 461 0.30 21.61 6.23
C GLU A 461 -0.81 20.98 5.37
N ASP A 462 -1.09 19.69 5.56
CA ASP A 462 -2.14 18.94 4.85
C ASP A 462 -3.54 19.48 5.19
N ALA A 463 -3.81 19.77 6.47
CA ALA A 463 -5.07 20.39 6.89
C ALA A 463 -5.29 21.79 6.30
N ALA A 464 -4.21 22.53 6.00
CA ALA A 464 -4.30 23.87 5.42
C ALA A 464 -4.52 23.87 3.90
N ALA A 465 -4.10 22.82 3.20
CA ALA A 465 -3.95 22.86 1.74
C ALA A 465 -5.10 22.23 0.92
N ASP A 466 -6.11 21.61 1.57
CA ASP A 466 -7.25 20.89 0.94
C ASP A 466 -6.85 20.16 -0.36
N TRP A 467 -5.73 19.41 -0.29
CA TRP A 467 -5.12 18.79 -1.46
C TRP A 467 -6.10 17.86 -2.17
N PRO A 468 -6.49 18.16 -3.43
CA PRO A 468 -7.37 17.27 -4.17
C PRO A 468 -6.63 15.98 -4.53
N VAL A 469 -7.32 14.85 -4.41
CA VAL A 469 -6.84 13.56 -4.91
C VAL A 469 -7.07 13.51 -6.41
N THR A 470 -6.04 13.10 -7.14
CA THR A 470 -6.01 13.05 -8.60
C THR A 470 -5.71 11.63 -9.09
N ASP A 471 -5.88 11.37 -10.39
CA ASP A 471 -5.53 10.07 -10.98
C ASP A 471 -4.06 9.68 -10.78
N ALA A 472 -3.16 10.65 -10.60
CA ALA A 472 -1.76 10.38 -10.29
C ALA A 472 -1.59 9.70 -8.91
N ASP A 473 -2.45 10.02 -7.94
CA ASP A 473 -2.44 9.37 -6.63
C ASP A 473 -2.87 7.90 -6.70
N TRP A 474 -3.57 7.49 -7.77
CA TRP A 474 -3.96 6.11 -8.02
C TRP A 474 -2.93 5.34 -8.84
N ALA A 475 -2.29 6.02 -9.81
CA ALA A 475 -1.34 5.42 -10.74
C ALA A 475 -0.18 4.69 -10.04
N ASP A 476 0.29 5.20 -8.90
CA ASP A 476 1.36 4.56 -8.12
C ASP A 476 1.01 3.13 -7.66
N TYR A 477 -0.27 2.76 -7.61
CA TYR A 477 -0.70 1.40 -7.24
C TYR A 477 -0.73 0.42 -8.41
N ASP A 478 -0.68 0.91 -9.64
CA ASP A 478 -0.73 0.07 -10.83
C ASP A 478 0.66 -0.47 -11.19
N ASP A 479 1.72 0.18 -10.70
CA ASP A 479 3.10 -0.30 -10.78
C ASP A 479 3.38 -1.29 -9.64
N PRO A 480 3.66 -2.58 -9.90
CA PRO A 480 4.05 -3.50 -8.83
C PRO A 480 5.36 -3.03 -8.20
N ILE A 481 5.48 -3.09 -6.86
CA ILE A 481 6.74 -2.71 -6.21
C ILE A 481 7.82 -3.70 -6.63
N SER A 482 8.66 -3.30 -7.58
CA SER A 482 9.77 -4.14 -8.03
C SER A 482 10.92 -4.04 -7.04
N ALA A 483 11.78 -5.07 -7.03
CA ALA A 483 13.00 -5.02 -6.23
C ALA A 483 13.94 -3.87 -6.65
N SER A 484 13.85 -3.42 -7.91
CA SER A 484 14.60 -2.28 -8.45
C SER A 484 14.07 -0.92 -7.97
N ASP A 485 12.76 -0.79 -7.79
CA ASP A 485 12.16 0.45 -7.26
C ASP A 485 12.70 0.77 -5.86
N LEU A 486 13.17 -0.24 -5.13
CA LEU A 486 13.69 -0.10 -3.77
C LEU A 486 15.05 0.57 -3.65
N GLY A 487 15.93 0.35 -4.63
CA GLY A 487 17.18 1.08 -4.70
C GLY A 487 16.94 2.54 -5.11
N ALA A 488 15.90 2.76 -5.91
CA ALA A 488 15.51 4.07 -6.41
C ALA A 488 14.62 4.87 -5.43
N LEU A 489 13.94 4.19 -4.50
CA LEU A 489 13.30 4.75 -3.31
C LEU A 489 14.36 5.10 -2.24
N THR A 490 15.49 5.67 -2.67
CA THR A 490 16.17 6.69 -1.86
C THR A 490 15.13 7.76 -1.52
N PRO A 491 15.21 8.44 -0.35
CA PRO A 491 14.10 9.23 0.18
C PRO A 491 13.65 10.31 -0.81
N ARG A 492 12.70 9.96 -1.70
CA ARG A 492 12.06 10.85 -2.68
C ARG A 492 11.31 11.98 -1.97
N TYR A 493 11.15 11.87 -0.65
CA TYR A 493 10.54 12.86 0.22
C TYR A 493 11.52 13.75 0.99
N ARG A 494 12.84 13.66 0.76
CA ARG A 494 13.80 14.66 1.26
C ARG A 494 13.70 16.02 0.55
N GLY A 495 12.77 16.21 -0.40
CA GLY A 495 12.78 17.38 -1.28
C GLY A 495 11.47 17.81 -1.97
N ARG A 496 10.29 17.30 -1.61
CA ARG A 496 9.02 17.86 -2.13
C ARG A 496 8.58 19.18 -1.45
N GLY A 497 9.48 19.78 -0.67
CA GLY A 497 9.38 21.15 -0.14
C GLY A 497 10.37 22.15 -0.76
N ALA A 498 11.09 21.80 -1.84
CA ALA A 498 12.10 22.70 -2.43
C ALA A 498 12.09 22.84 -3.96
N ALA A 499 11.16 22.19 -4.69
CA ALA A 499 10.92 22.45 -6.12
C ALA A 499 9.41 22.30 -6.35
N GLY A 500 8.62 23.32 -6.71
CA GLY A 500 8.94 24.34 -7.69
C GLY A 500 8.94 23.70 -9.09
N VAL A 501 7.83 23.88 -9.82
CA VAL A 501 7.65 23.64 -11.26
C VAL A 501 7.22 22.22 -11.69
N ARG A 502 5.90 22.03 -11.91
CA ARG A 502 5.27 21.91 -13.25
C ARG A 502 3.74 21.76 -13.15
N ARG A 503 3.03 22.88 -13.31
CA ARG A 503 1.93 23.11 -14.28
C ARG A 503 1.45 24.56 -14.14
N SER A 504 2.24 25.46 -14.72
CA SER A 504 1.74 26.69 -15.31
C SER A 504 0.97 26.33 -16.58
N ARG A 505 -0.35 26.49 -16.52
CA ARG A 505 -1.20 26.95 -17.63
C ARG A 505 -2.36 27.72 -17.00
N VAL A 506 -1.99 28.84 -16.39
CA VAL A 506 -2.89 29.99 -16.31
C VAL A 506 -2.69 30.74 -17.62
N ARG A 507 -3.82 30.98 -18.30
CA ARG A 507 -4.09 32.06 -19.26
C ARG A 507 -2.97 33.11 -19.35
N GLU A 508 -2.26 33.10 -20.45
CA GLU A 508 -2.02 34.33 -21.19
C GLU A 508 -3.11 34.35 -22.27
N ASP A 509 -3.98 35.34 -22.20
CA ASP A 509 -4.41 36.15 -23.35
C ASP A 509 -5.35 37.24 -22.81
N ASP A 510 -4.89 38.47 -23.04
CA ASP A 510 -5.70 39.67 -23.25
C ASP A 510 -6.70 39.47 -24.40
#